data_AF-A0A3D6CB80-F1
#
_entry.id   AF-A0A3D6CB80-F1
#
_cell.length_a   1.000
_cell.length_b   1.000
_cell.length_c   1.000
_cell.angle_alpha   90.00
_cell.angle_beta   90.00
_cell.angle_gamma   90.00
#
_symmetry.space_group_name_H-M   'P 1'
#
loop_
_entity.id
_entity.type
_entity.pdbx_description
1 polymer ?
#
loop_
_entity_poly.entity_id
_entity_poly.type
_entity_poly.pdbx_seq_one_letter_code
_entity_poly.pdbx_strand_id
1 'polypeptide(L)'
;MNRTFLLFEDGSHYTVFCTPYPMPPGTSRPVDAYILTEPLGDFTVAAQKAVHAVFSAALERNLRLDPVNAGFDLAERVGREADITGQSGGLAFAVAFAGQVLETDSGRVAATGEVQGDGRITGVAGIEKKLTTALDLLSAGDTLLFPRENLDDIPASLMTRLREKRITPMAVSRMDEVIDVLLGERRAPTKGSRLRRVLLIVLLLAALALAALEFYSGKGPDTPDPVFKTEAPLPKREDPRDIRKASPVLPPEAPEEQEKPEKIENTQVIDITPAVSKEKRSPVLAPDNPEPETPPKEEVSLPKPARPEPAVTPPLPPPGPEGDKGFE
;
A
#
# COMPACT_ATOMS: atom_id res chain seq x y z
N MET A 1 10.99 -2.66 -8.13
CA MET A 1 9.70 -1.99 -8.42
C MET A 1 8.63 -2.82 -7.74
N ASN A 2 7.90 -2.21 -6.82
CA ASN A 2 6.82 -2.89 -6.10
C ASN A 2 5.74 -3.31 -7.10
N ARG A 3 5.34 -4.59 -7.02
CA ARG A 3 4.19 -5.08 -7.76
C ARG A 3 3.05 -5.26 -6.77
N THR A 4 2.02 -4.46 -6.94
CA THR A 4 0.83 -4.51 -6.08
C THR A 4 -0.30 -5.19 -6.82
N PHE A 5 -0.93 -6.18 -6.18
CA PHE A 5 -2.09 -6.88 -6.71
C PHE A 5 -3.36 -6.46 -5.99
N LEU A 6 -4.36 -6.09 -6.77
CA LEU A 6 -5.72 -5.78 -6.34
C LEU A 6 -6.59 -7.03 -6.53
N LEU A 7 -7.29 -7.47 -5.48
CA LEU A 7 -7.98 -8.76 -5.43
C LEU A 7 -9.51 -8.60 -5.46
N PHE A 8 -10.20 -9.50 -6.15
CA PHE A 8 -11.67 -9.49 -6.26
C PHE A 8 -12.35 -10.77 -5.76
N GLU A 9 -13.65 -10.67 -5.52
CA GLU A 9 -14.48 -11.75 -4.96
C GLU A 9 -14.77 -12.87 -5.96
N ASP A 10 -14.70 -12.56 -7.25
CA ASP A 10 -14.83 -13.54 -8.34
C ASP A 10 -13.53 -14.33 -8.57
N GLY A 11 -12.49 -14.03 -7.79
CA GLY A 11 -11.18 -14.65 -7.87
C GLY A 11 -10.24 -14.02 -8.91
N SER A 12 -10.68 -12.97 -9.61
CA SER A 12 -9.83 -12.20 -10.51
C SER A 12 -8.93 -11.22 -9.77
N HIS A 13 -7.97 -10.63 -10.48
CA HIS A 13 -7.10 -9.59 -9.96
C HIS A 13 -6.66 -8.60 -11.05
N TYR A 14 -6.17 -7.44 -10.60
CA TYR A 14 -5.39 -6.49 -11.41
C TYR A 14 -4.00 -6.31 -10.82
N THR A 15 -3.03 -5.98 -11.68
CA THR A 15 -1.77 -5.39 -11.23
C THR A 15 -1.92 -3.87 -11.20
N VAL A 16 -1.66 -3.26 -10.05
CA VAL A 16 -1.77 -1.81 -9.83
C VAL A 16 -0.39 -1.18 -10.00
N PHE A 17 -0.30 -0.25 -10.95
CA PHE A 17 0.86 0.62 -11.14
C PHE A 17 0.52 2.03 -10.69
N CYS A 18 1.45 2.69 -10.01
CA CYS A 18 1.29 4.06 -9.56
C CYS A 18 2.42 4.92 -10.13
N THR A 19 2.06 6.00 -10.81
CA THR A 19 2.99 7.00 -11.31
C THR A 19 2.72 8.34 -10.61
N PRO A 20 3.67 8.89 -9.84
CA PRO A 20 3.52 10.20 -9.23
C PRO A 20 3.89 11.27 -10.26
N TYR A 21 3.09 12.32 -10.32
CA TYR A 21 3.29 13.50 -11.15
C TYR A 21 3.48 14.72 -10.25
N PRO A 22 4.34 15.67 -10.65
CA PRO A 22 4.45 16.92 -9.93
C PRO A 22 3.11 17.64 -9.95
N MET A 23 2.75 18.19 -8.80
CA MET A 23 1.50 18.91 -8.66
C MET A 23 1.55 20.26 -9.41
N PRO A 24 0.47 20.64 -10.13
CA PRO A 24 0.40 21.95 -10.78
C PRO A 24 0.56 23.10 -9.76
N PRO A 25 1.20 24.21 -10.14
CA PRO A 25 1.33 25.35 -9.24
C PRO A 25 -0.05 25.92 -8.87
N GLY A 26 -0.23 26.28 -7.59
CA GLY A 26 -1.44 26.94 -7.10
C GLY A 26 -2.57 26.00 -6.66
N THR A 27 -2.34 24.70 -6.61
CA THR A 27 -3.27 23.73 -6.00
C THR A 27 -3.30 23.88 -4.48
N SER A 28 -4.50 23.77 -3.90
CA SER A 28 -4.71 23.90 -2.45
C SER A 28 -4.57 22.56 -1.70
N ARG A 29 -4.71 21.44 -2.41
CA ARG A 29 -4.59 20.09 -1.85
C ARG A 29 -3.16 19.60 -2.02
N PRO A 30 -2.53 18.99 -1.01
CA PRO A 30 -1.17 18.51 -1.13
C PRO A 30 -1.06 17.21 -1.93
N VAL A 31 -2.15 16.48 -2.10
CA VAL A 31 -2.19 15.27 -2.95
C VAL A 31 -3.53 15.12 -3.66
N ASP A 32 -3.52 14.49 -4.84
CA ASP A 32 -4.70 14.07 -5.58
C ASP A 32 -4.43 12.75 -6.32
N ALA A 33 -5.48 12.08 -6.79
CA ALA A 33 -5.37 10.80 -7.48
C ALA A 33 -6.41 10.61 -8.58
N TYR A 34 -6.03 9.87 -9.62
CA TYR A 34 -6.89 9.52 -10.74
C TYR A 34 -6.54 8.14 -11.30
N ILE A 35 -7.54 7.44 -11.85
CA ILE A 35 -7.33 6.21 -12.59
C ILE A 35 -7.07 6.58 -14.06
N LEU A 36 -5.98 6.08 -14.62
CA LEU A 36 -5.52 6.35 -15.99
C LEU A 36 -6.23 5.46 -17.01
N THR A 37 -6.51 4.21 -16.64
CA THR A 37 -7.36 3.31 -17.42
C THR A 37 -8.82 3.70 -17.29
N GLU A 38 -9.67 3.27 -18.24
CA GLU A 38 -11.09 3.64 -18.31
C GLU A 38 -11.77 3.65 -16.92
N PRO A 39 -12.61 4.65 -16.64
CA PRO A 39 -13.15 4.87 -15.30
C PRO A 39 -14.09 3.73 -14.88
N LEU A 40 -13.53 2.76 -14.16
CA LEU A 40 -14.25 1.66 -13.54
C LEU A 40 -14.89 2.14 -12.23
N GLY A 41 -16.02 2.84 -12.33
CA GLY A 41 -16.89 3.18 -11.20
C GLY A 41 -16.19 3.88 -10.03
N ASP A 42 -16.33 3.32 -8.82
CA ASP A 42 -15.91 3.93 -7.55
C ASP A 42 -14.39 3.91 -7.29
N PHE A 43 -13.56 3.40 -8.20
CA PHE A 43 -12.11 3.31 -8.00
C PHE A 43 -11.42 4.67 -7.88
N THR A 44 -11.87 5.69 -8.60
CA THR A 44 -11.29 7.04 -8.48
C THR A 44 -11.44 7.56 -7.05
N VAL A 45 -12.61 7.38 -6.44
CA VAL A 45 -12.86 7.79 -5.05
C VAL A 45 -12.00 6.97 -4.09
N ALA A 46 -11.89 5.65 -4.30
CA ALA A 46 -11.04 4.79 -3.49
C ALA A 46 -9.56 5.18 -3.57
N ALA A 47 -9.06 5.50 -4.76
CA ALA A 47 -7.69 5.97 -5.00
C ALA A 47 -7.42 7.33 -4.33
N GLN A 48 -8.35 8.28 -4.41
CA GLN A 48 -8.24 9.57 -3.72
C GLN A 48 -8.17 9.41 -2.20
N LYS A 49 -9.07 8.61 -1.61
CA LYS A 49 -9.04 8.30 -0.18
C LYS A 49 -7.72 7.63 0.21
N ALA A 50 -7.23 6.69 -0.59
CA ALA A 50 -6.00 5.97 -0.35
C ALA A 50 -4.77 6.90 -0.32
N VAL A 51 -4.62 7.75 -1.33
CA VAL A 51 -3.51 8.71 -1.42
C VAL A 51 -3.55 9.73 -0.28
N HIS A 52 -4.73 10.24 0.05
CA HIS A 52 -4.91 11.15 1.18
C HIS A 52 -4.54 10.49 2.52
N ALA A 53 -4.97 9.25 2.73
CA ALA A 53 -4.66 8.48 3.94
C ALA A 53 -3.16 8.22 4.09
N VAL A 54 -2.47 7.82 3.01
CA VAL A 54 -1.02 7.61 3.02
C VAL A 54 -0.29 8.91 3.33
N PHE A 55 -0.66 10.02 2.66
CA PHE A 55 -0.01 11.30 2.88
C PHE A 55 -0.18 11.80 4.32
N SER A 56 -1.40 11.70 4.86
CA SER A 56 -1.69 12.07 6.25
C SER A 56 -0.91 11.22 7.24
N ALA A 57 -0.92 9.89 7.06
CA ALA A 57 -0.18 8.98 7.93
C ALA A 57 1.34 9.18 7.85
N ALA A 58 1.88 9.54 6.67
CA ALA A 58 3.29 9.87 6.52
C ALA A 58 3.66 11.17 7.26
N LEU A 59 2.82 12.21 7.15
CA LEU A 59 3.02 13.48 7.86
C LEU A 59 2.98 13.31 9.38
N GLU A 60 2.02 12.54 9.90
CA GLU A 60 1.94 12.21 11.34
C GLU A 60 3.22 11.54 11.86
N ARG A 61 3.96 10.86 10.97
CA ARG A 61 5.24 10.19 11.25
C ARG A 61 6.46 11.05 10.96
N ASN A 62 6.28 12.32 10.65
CA ASN A 62 7.34 13.26 10.23
C ASN A 62 8.13 12.77 9.00
N LEU A 63 7.51 11.94 8.16
CA LEU A 63 8.06 11.59 6.85
C LEU A 63 7.80 12.75 5.90
N ARG A 64 8.85 13.22 5.24
CA ARG A 64 8.73 14.29 4.25
C ARG A 64 8.26 13.70 2.94
N LEU A 65 7.09 14.13 2.49
CA LEU A 65 6.55 13.84 1.16
C LEU A 65 6.34 15.14 0.42
N ASP A 66 6.79 15.19 -0.83
CA ASP A 66 6.49 16.31 -1.70
C ASP A 66 5.03 16.22 -2.18
N PRO A 67 4.36 17.35 -2.43
CA PRO A 67 3.03 17.35 -3.03
C PRO A 67 3.03 16.69 -4.42
N VAL A 68 2.15 15.71 -4.62
CA VAL A 68 2.11 14.90 -5.85
C VAL A 68 0.69 14.55 -6.27
N ASN A 69 0.48 14.42 -7.58
CA ASN A 69 -0.71 13.80 -8.16
C ASN A 69 -0.39 12.35 -8.54
N ALA A 70 -1.16 11.38 -8.07
CA ALA A 70 -0.96 9.97 -8.39
C ALA A 70 -1.86 9.52 -9.55
N GLY A 71 -1.26 9.06 -10.65
CA GLY A 71 -1.98 8.33 -11.69
C GLY A 71 -1.86 6.83 -11.46
N PHE A 72 -2.98 6.13 -11.38
CA PHE A 72 -3.03 4.69 -11.23
C PHE A 72 -3.40 4.00 -12.55
N ASP A 73 -2.58 3.06 -12.97
CA ASP A 73 -2.85 2.19 -14.13
C ASP A 73 -3.13 0.78 -13.63
N LEU A 74 -4.21 0.18 -14.14
CA LEU A 74 -4.65 -1.17 -13.83
C LEU A 74 -4.32 -2.07 -15.02
N ALA A 75 -3.16 -2.72 -14.98
CA ALA A 75 -2.79 -3.63 -16.05
C ALA A 75 -3.30 -5.05 -15.80
N GLU A 76 -3.57 -5.73 -16.92
CA GLU A 76 -3.83 -7.17 -17.02
C GLU A 76 -4.93 -7.66 -16.06
N ARG A 77 -6.17 -7.66 -16.53
CA ARG A 77 -7.22 -8.44 -15.87
C ARG A 77 -7.01 -9.91 -16.19
N VAL A 78 -6.73 -10.71 -15.17
CA VAL A 78 -6.71 -12.18 -15.32
C VAL A 78 -7.89 -12.75 -14.57
N GLY A 79 -8.93 -13.16 -15.31
CA GLY A 79 -10.20 -13.67 -14.77
C GLY A 79 -11.43 -13.18 -15.55
N ARG A 80 -12.63 -13.61 -15.14
CA ARG A 80 -13.93 -13.36 -15.83
C ARG A 80 -14.20 -11.89 -16.14
N GLU A 81 -15.07 -11.61 -17.11
CA GLU A 81 -15.45 -10.29 -17.67
C GLU A 81 -16.45 -9.45 -16.85
N ALA A 82 -16.72 -9.78 -15.57
CA ALA A 82 -17.76 -9.07 -14.80
C ALA A 82 -17.45 -7.56 -14.62
N ASP A 83 -18.46 -6.70 -14.52
CA ASP A 83 -18.25 -5.29 -14.15
C ASP A 83 -17.69 -5.21 -12.73
N ILE A 84 -16.38 -4.99 -12.62
CA ILE A 84 -15.72 -4.85 -11.34
C ILE A 84 -15.91 -3.41 -10.90
N THR A 85 -16.64 -3.26 -9.81
CA THR A 85 -16.76 -2.00 -9.07
C THR A 85 -16.49 -2.30 -7.60
N GLY A 86 -16.08 -1.28 -6.85
CA GLY A 86 -16.09 -1.35 -5.39
C GLY A 86 -14.90 -0.67 -4.71
N GLN A 87 -15.13 -0.20 -3.50
CA GLN A 87 -14.12 0.51 -2.70
C GLN A 87 -13.08 -0.42 -2.08
N SER A 88 -13.26 -1.75 -2.20
CA SER A 88 -12.36 -2.77 -1.66
C SER A 88 -10.93 -2.71 -2.21
N GLY A 89 -10.68 -1.94 -3.26
CA GLY A 89 -9.35 -1.69 -3.80
C GLY A 89 -8.57 -0.55 -3.17
N GLY A 90 -9.17 0.22 -2.26
CA GLY A 90 -8.51 1.35 -1.59
C GLY A 90 -7.15 0.98 -0.99
N LEU A 91 -7.05 -0.18 -0.33
CA LEU A 91 -5.80 -0.62 0.28
C LEU A 91 -4.71 -0.93 -0.75
N ALA A 92 -5.05 -1.49 -1.91
CA ALA A 92 -4.08 -1.75 -2.97
C ALA A 92 -3.55 -0.46 -3.58
N PHE A 93 -4.41 0.54 -3.82
CA PHE A 93 -3.98 1.87 -4.25
C PHE A 93 -3.06 2.53 -3.22
N ALA A 94 -3.37 2.41 -1.93
CA ALA A 94 -2.55 2.96 -0.86
C ALA A 94 -1.15 2.33 -0.85
N VAL A 95 -1.07 0.99 -0.99
CA VAL A 95 0.19 0.27 -1.04
C VAL A 95 1.03 0.65 -2.24
N ALA A 96 0.43 0.71 -3.44
CA ALA A 96 1.12 1.09 -4.66
C ALA A 96 1.67 2.53 -4.56
N PHE A 97 0.87 3.46 -4.05
CA PHE A 97 1.28 4.85 -3.85
C PHE A 97 2.38 4.98 -2.79
N ALA A 98 2.17 4.40 -1.61
CA ALA A 98 3.14 4.43 -0.51
C ALA A 98 4.49 3.84 -0.94
N GLY A 99 4.48 2.70 -1.63
CA GLY A 99 5.71 2.09 -2.14
C GLY A 99 6.49 2.99 -3.10
N GLN A 100 5.78 3.78 -3.90
CA GLN A 100 6.37 4.69 -4.88
C GLN A 100 6.89 5.97 -4.25
N VAL A 101 6.12 6.63 -3.37
CA VAL A 101 6.53 7.90 -2.75
C VAL A 101 7.51 7.74 -1.59
N LEU A 102 7.55 6.57 -0.96
CA LEU A 102 8.51 6.24 0.10
C LEU A 102 9.77 5.55 -0.43
N GLU A 103 9.85 5.31 -1.75
CA GLU A 103 10.96 4.63 -2.42
C GLU A 103 11.34 3.28 -1.75
N THR A 104 10.32 2.52 -1.34
CA THR A 104 10.53 1.21 -0.71
C THR A 104 10.51 0.10 -1.75
N ASP A 105 11.27 -0.97 -1.50
CA ASP A 105 11.16 -2.21 -2.26
C ASP A 105 10.58 -3.29 -1.34
N SER A 106 9.25 -3.30 -1.22
CA SER A 106 8.50 -4.25 -0.41
C SER A 106 8.24 -5.58 -1.12
N GLY A 107 8.79 -5.78 -2.32
CA GLY A 107 8.55 -6.96 -3.14
C GLY A 107 7.15 -6.96 -3.75
N ARG A 108 6.54 -8.16 -3.87
CA ARG A 108 5.17 -8.28 -4.35
C ARG A 108 4.21 -8.23 -3.17
N VAL A 109 3.17 -7.44 -3.30
CA VAL A 109 2.15 -7.25 -2.26
C VAL A 109 0.78 -7.47 -2.87
N ALA A 110 -0.03 -8.36 -2.31
CA ALA A 110 -1.45 -8.40 -2.59
C ALA A 110 -2.21 -7.70 -1.48
N ALA A 111 -3.20 -6.89 -1.82
CA ALA A 111 -3.92 -6.08 -0.84
C ALA A 111 -5.41 -5.97 -1.16
N THR A 112 -6.24 -5.99 -0.12
CA THR A 112 -7.67 -5.72 -0.19
C THR A 112 -8.12 -4.98 1.07
N GLY A 113 -9.06 -4.06 0.94
CA GLY A 113 -9.57 -3.28 2.05
C GLY A 113 -10.14 -1.95 1.59
N GLU A 114 -11.20 -1.49 2.25
CA GLU A 114 -11.72 -0.14 2.03
C GLU A 114 -10.96 0.84 2.91
N VAL A 115 -10.45 1.92 2.31
CA VAL A 115 -9.73 2.97 3.04
C VAL A 115 -10.67 4.14 3.27
N GLN A 116 -10.81 4.53 4.53
CA GLN A 116 -11.59 5.69 4.94
C GLN A 116 -10.74 6.97 4.87
N GLY A 117 -11.40 8.13 4.84
CA GLY A 117 -10.71 9.43 4.70
C GLY A 117 -9.76 9.77 5.87
N ASP A 118 -9.95 9.15 7.03
CA ASP A 118 -9.12 9.28 8.23
C ASP A 118 -8.03 8.20 8.34
N GLY A 119 -7.86 7.39 7.30
CA GLY A 119 -6.85 6.33 7.25
C GLY A 119 -7.23 5.05 7.99
N ARG A 120 -8.47 4.90 8.47
CA ARG A 120 -8.98 3.58 8.91
C ARG A 120 -9.17 2.64 7.73
N ILE A 121 -8.96 1.34 7.98
CA ILE A 121 -9.12 0.27 7.01
C ILE A 121 -10.26 -0.63 7.49
N THR A 122 -11.35 -0.70 6.72
CA THR A 122 -12.56 -1.44 7.07
C THR A 122 -12.67 -2.76 6.29
N GLY A 123 -13.46 -3.69 6.83
CA GLY A 123 -13.70 -5.01 6.26
C GLY A 123 -14.23 -5.00 4.83
N VAL A 124 -14.02 -6.11 4.13
CA VAL A 124 -14.52 -6.36 2.78
C VAL A 124 -15.27 -7.69 2.71
N ALA A 125 -16.21 -7.80 1.78
CA ALA A 125 -16.88 -9.07 1.49
C ALA A 125 -15.96 -10.02 0.68
N GLY A 126 -16.35 -11.29 0.60
CA GLY A 126 -15.67 -12.31 -0.20
C GLY A 126 -14.18 -12.52 0.13
N ILE A 127 -13.76 -12.26 1.37
CA ILE A 127 -12.35 -12.30 1.78
C ILE A 127 -11.69 -13.66 1.51
N GLU A 128 -12.42 -14.77 1.70
CA GLU A 128 -11.91 -16.12 1.45
C GLU A 128 -11.47 -16.31 -0.02
N LYS A 129 -12.28 -15.83 -0.99
CA LYS A 129 -11.92 -15.92 -2.42
C LYS A 129 -10.71 -15.05 -2.73
N LYS A 130 -10.70 -13.80 -2.24
CA LYS A 130 -9.57 -12.86 -2.42
C LYS A 130 -8.26 -13.46 -1.91
N LEU A 131 -8.27 -14.05 -0.71
CA LEU A 131 -7.09 -14.69 -0.12
C LEU A 131 -6.66 -15.96 -0.86
N THR A 132 -7.62 -16.73 -1.39
CA THR A 132 -7.31 -17.89 -2.25
C THR A 132 -6.62 -17.44 -3.53
N THR A 133 -7.11 -16.38 -4.18
CA THR A 133 -6.44 -15.76 -5.34
C THR A 133 -5.04 -15.27 -4.96
N ALA A 134 -4.87 -14.60 -3.82
CA ALA A 134 -3.56 -14.17 -3.35
C ALA A 134 -2.61 -15.36 -3.14
N LEU A 135 -3.10 -16.49 -2.62
CA LEU A 135 -2.31 -17.70 -2.45
C LEU A 135 -1.80 -18.25 -3.78
N ASP A 136 -2.54 -18.09 -4.88
CA ASP A 136 -2.10 -18.53 -6.21
C ASP A 136 -1.08 -17.58 -6.83
N LEU A 137 -1.25 -16.26 -6.64
CA LEU A 137 -0.40 -15.22 -7.23
C LEU A 137 0.93 -15.01 -6.51
N LEU A 138 0.91 -15.04 -5.18
CA LEU A 138 2.05 -14.69 -4.36
C LEU A 138 3.03 -15.86 -4.22
N SER A 139 4.31 -15.55 -4.12
CA SER A 139 5.41 -16.49 -3.91
C SER A 139 5.92 -16.42 -2.47
N ALA A 140 6.85 -17.31 -2.11
CA ALA A 140 7.47 -17.30 -0.79
C ALA A 140 8.20 -15.97 -0.52
N GLY A 141 7.92 -15.35 0.62
CA GLY A 141 8.46 -14.05 1.03
C GLY A 141 7.59 -12.85 0.65
N ASP A 142 6.57 -13.04 -0.19
CA ASP A 142 5.63 -11.98 -0.54
C ASP A 142 4.67 -11.66 0.60
N THR A 143 4.04 -10.48 0.54
CA THR A 143 3.17 -9.95 1.60
C THR A 143 1.72 -9.91 1.14
N LEU A 144 0.80 -10.25 2.04
CA LEU A 144 -0.64 -10.12 1.85
C LEU A 144 -1.22 -9.20 2.93
N LEU A 145 -1.81 -8.07 2.54
CA LEU A 145 -2.48 -7.15 3.46
C LEU A 145 -4.00 -7.28 3.35
N PHE A 146 -4.68 -7.36 4.50
CA PHE A 146 -6.14 -7.42 4.57
C PHE A 146 -6.67 -6.74 5.83
N PRO A 147 -7.97 -6.37 5.89
CA PRO A 147 -8.53 -5.67 7.04
C PRO A 147 -8.56 -6.57 8.27
N ARG A 148 -8.20 -6.02 9.44
CA ARG A 148 -8.23 -6.75 10.71
C ARG A 148 -9.63 -7.25 11.09
N GLU A 149 -10.67 -6.54 10.69
CA GLU A 149 -12.07 -6.92 10.91
C GLU A 149 -12.43 -8.26 10.24
N ASN A 150 -11.77 -8.61 9.13
CA ASN A 150 -12.02 -9.88 8.44
C ASN A 150 -11.27 -11.08 9.04
N LEU A 151 -10.51 -10.90 10.12
CA LEU A 151 -9.67 -11.98 10.66
C LEU A 151 -10.48 -13.22 11.07
N ASP A 152 -11.67 -13.00 11.64
CA ASP A 152 -12.57 -14.07 12.09
C ASP A 152 -13.32 -14.75 10.93
N ASP A 153 -13.44 -14.07 9.78
CA ASP A 153 -14.07 -14.60 8.56
C ASP A 153 -13.15 -15.56 7.77
N ILE A 154 -11.86 -15.62 8.13
CA ILE A 154 -10.87 -16.38 7.38
C ILE A 154 -10.73 -17.79 7.94
N PRO A 155 -10.95 -18.85 7.13
CA PRO A 155 -10.74 -20.22 7.57
C PRO A 155 -9.30 -20.47 8.03
N ALA A 156 -9.11 -21.14 9.16
CA ALA A 156 -7.79 -21.48 9.70
C ALA A 156 -6.94 -22.33 8.72
N SER A 157 -7.59 -23.14 7.88
CA SER A 157 -6.95 -23.91 6.82
C SER A 157 -6.29 -23.01 5.76
N LEU A 158 -6.91 -21.88 5.40
CA LEU A 158 -6.38 -20.94 4.44
C LEU A 158 -5.15 -20.19 5.00
N MET A 159 -5.23 -19.75 6.26
CA MET A 159 -4.07 -19.17 6.96
C MET A 159 -2.90 -20.14 7.07
N THR A 160 -3.18 -21.43 7.27
CA THR A 160 -2.16 -22.48 7.29
C THR A 160 -1.47 -22.61 5.94
N ARG A 161 -2.22 -22.66 4.84
CA ARG A 161 -1.67 -22.72 3.47
C ARG A 161 -0.82 -21.50 3.12
N LEU A 162 -1.23 -20.30 3.53
CA LEU A 162 -0.44 -19.07 3.34
C LEU A 162 0.92 -19.17 4.06
N ARG A 163 0.93 -19.67 5.31
CA ARG A 163 2.16 -19.88 6.09
C ARG A 163 3.06 -20.96 5.49
N GLU A 164 2.48 -22.06 5.01
CA GLU A 164 3.21 -23.13 4.33
C GLU A 164 3.92 -22.63 3.06
N LYS A 165 3.26 -21.77 2.29
CA LYS A 165 3.85 -21.10 1.12
C LYS A 165 4.84 -19.98 1.51
N ARG A 166 5.01 -19.70 2.81
CA ARG A 166 5.82 -18.60 3.35
C ARG A 166 5.40 -17.22 2.84
N ILE A 167 4.11 -17.05 2.56
CA ILE A 167 3.51 -15.72 2.37
C ILE A 167 3.29 -15.12 3.75
N THR A 168 3.51 -13.81 3.89
CA THR A 168 3.32 -13.10 5.16
C THR A 168 1.94 -12.43 5.18
N PRO A 169 0.90 -13.06 5.78
CA PRO A 169 -0.39 -12.41 5.96
C PRO A 169 -0.32 -11.38 7.08
N MET A 170 -0.70 -10.13 6.81
CA MET A 170 -0.75 -9.04 7.78
C MET A 170 -2.16 -8.44 7.83
N ALA A 171 -2.76 -8.56 9.01
CA ALA A 171 -4.06 -7.97 9.32
C ALA A 171 -3.87 -6.51 9.78
N VAL A 172 -4.35 -5.56 8.98
CA VAL A 172 -4.19 -4.12 9.21
C VAL A 172 -5.51 -3.45 9.53
N SER A 173 -5.53 -2.49 10.44
CA SER A 173 -6.71 -1.68 10.77
C SER A 173 -6.56 -0.20 10.42
N ARG A 174 -5.31 0.25 10.19
CA ARG A 174 -4.98 1.66 9.94
C ARG A 174 -3.81 1.79 8.98
N MET A 175 -3.71 2.97 8.35
CA MET A 175 -2.70 3.26 7.33
C MET A 175 -1.26 3.34 7.86
N ASP A 176 -1.07 3.69 9.13
CA ASP A 176 0.25 3.69 9.79
C ASP A 176 0.85 2.28 9.84
N GLU A 177 0.04 1.27 10.14
CA GLU A 177 0.44 -0.14 10.11
C GLU A 177 0.87 -0.58 8.70
N VAL A 178 0.19 -0.08 7.66
CA VAL A 178 0.56 -0.35 6.26
C VAL A 178 1.93 0.24 5.95
N ILE A 179 2.17 1.50 6.32
CA ILE A 179 3.47 2.16 6.14
C ILE A 179 4.58 1.39 6.89
N ASP A 180 4.30 0.88 8.09
CA ASP A 180 5.25 0.02 8.84
C ASP A 180 5.62 -1.26 8.10
N VAL A 181 4.64 -1.93 7.51
CA VAL A 181 4.90 -3.13 6.73
C VAL A 181 5.72 -2.81 5.49
N LEU A 182 5.44 -1.70 4.79
CA LEU A 182 6.10 -1.35 3.53
C LEU A 182 7.50 -0.77 3.68
N LEU A 183 7.75 0.04 4.72
CA LEU A 183 9.11 0.42 5.09
C LEU A 183 9.92 -0.81 5.54
N GLY A 184 9.21 -1.90 5.82
CA GLY A 184 9.69 -3.08 6.49
C GLY A 184 10.15 -2.73 7.89
N GLU A 185 10.45 -3.76 8.67
CA GLU A 185 11.60 -3.61 9.54
C GLU A 185 12.86 -3.44 8.66
N ARG A 186 13.11 -2.24 8.10
CA ARG A 186 14.48 -1.72 8.00
C ARG A 186 14.98 -1.63 9.44
N ARG A 187 15.26 -2.80 10.02
CA ARG A 187 15.34 -3.11 11.45
C ARG A 187 15.54 -1.84 12.25
N ALA A 188 14.46 -1.25 12.76
CA ALA A 188 14.58 -0.57 14.04
C ALA A 188 15.33 -1.60 14.89
N PRO A 189 16.59 -1.33 15.27
CA PRO A 189 17.47 -2.36 15.77
C PRO A 189 16.69 -3.00 16.90
N THR A 190 16.28 -4.26 16.71
CA THR A 190 15.48 -4.98 17.71
C THR A 190 16.16 -4.69 19.02
N LYS A 191 15.42 -4.32 20.07
CA LYS A 191 16.04 -3.81 21.31
C LYS A 191 17.17 -4.74 21.80
N GLY A 192 17.09 -6.03 21.47
CA GLY A 192 18.15 -7.03 21.63
C GLY A 192 19.39 -6.91 20.72
N SER A 193 19.31 -6.40 19.49
CA SER A 193 20.47 -6.14 18.62
C SER A 193 21.34 -4.98 19.09
N ARG A 194 20.77 -3.91 19.68
CA ARG A 194 21.58 -2.86 20.35
C ARG A 194 22.30 -3.45 21.54
N LEU A 195 21.61 -4.20 22.40
CA LEU A 195 22.23 -4.86 23.55
C LEU A 195 23.31 -5.85 23.11
N ARG A 196 23.07 -6.65 22.05
CA ARG A 196 24.05 -7.60 21.50
C ARG A 196 25.25 -6.89 20.89
N ARG A 197 25.06 -5.76 20.19
CA ARG A 197 26.18 -4.93 19.69
C ARG A 197 26.98 -4.32 20.85
N VAL A 198 26.31 -3.77 21.86
CA VAL A 198 26.98 -3.25 23.06
C VAL A 198 27.73 -4.37 23.78
N LEU A 199 27.12 -5.54 23.96
CA LEU A 199 27.76 -6.70 24.57
C LEU A 199 28.98 -7.17 23.78
N LEU A 200 28.90 -7.22 22.44
CA LEU A 200 30.04 -7.56 21.58
C LEU A 200 31.16 -6.52 21.67
N ILE A 201 30.83 -5.23 21.72
CA ILE A 201 31.82 -4.16 21.91
C ILE A 201 32.49 -4.29 23.28
N VAL A 202 31.72 -4.54 24.34
CA VAL A 202 32.26 -4.75 25.70
C VAL A 202 33.14 -6.01 25.76
N LEU A 203 32.73 -7.11 25.13
CA LEU A 203 33.53 -8.33 25.03
C LEU A 203 34.83 -8.11 24.27
N LEU A 204 34.79 -7.36 23.17
CA LEU A 204 35.96 -7.00 22.38
C LEU A 204 36.93 -6.13 23.21
N LEU A 205 36.42 -5.14 23.94
CA LEU A 205 37.22 -4.29 24.82
C LEU A 205 37.85 -5.10 25.98
N ALA A 206 37.09 -6.03 26.55
CA ALA A 206 37.62 -6.93 27.59
C ALA A 206 38.72 -7.85 27.06
N ALA A 207 38.55 -8.40 25.85
CA ALA A 207 39.57 -9.22 25.20
C ALA A 207 40.84 -8.41 24.89
N LEU A 208 40.70 -7.16 24.40
CA LEU A 208 41.82 -6.25 24.19
C LEU A 208 42.53 -5.90 25.50
N ALA A 209 41.79 -5.66 26.58
CA ALA A 209 42.36 -5.38 27.89
C ALA A 209 43.13 -6.57 28.46
N LEU A 210 42.62 -7.79 28.29
CA LEU A 210 43.31 -9.03 28.68
C LEU A 210 44.58 -9.24 27.85
N ALA A 211 44.53 -9.04 26.53
CA ALA A 211 45.71 -9.13 25.66
C ALA A 211 46.76 -8.07 26.03
N ALA A 212 46.36 -6.84 26.35
CA ALA A 212 47.26 -5.82 26.85
C ALA A 212 47.86 -6.20 28.21
N LEU A 213 47.08 -6.80 29.11
CA LEU A 213 47.57 -7.26 30.41
C LEU A 213 48.60 -8.38 30.25
N GLU A 214 48.38 -9.33 29.33
CA GLU A 214 49.38 -10.36 28.98
C GLU A 214 50.62 -9.73 28.36
N PHE A 215 50.48 -8.72 27.50
CA PHE A 215 51.61 -7.99 26.92
C PHE A 215 52.42 -7.22 27.98
N TYR A 216 51.77 -6.68 29.02
CA TYR A 216 52.43 -5.98 30.12
C TYR A 216 52.99 -6.91 31.20
N SER A 217 52.36 -8.08 31.43
CA SER A 217 52.79 -9.06 32.43
C SER A 217 53.82 -10.04 31.88
N GLY A 218 53.79 -10.27 30.58
CA GLY A 218 54.85 -10.95 29.85
C GLY A 218 56.12 -10.12 30.01
N LYS A 219 57.12 -10.71 30.69
CA LYS A 219 58.50 -10.24 30.75
C LYS A 219 58.84 -9.59 29.42
N GLY A 220 59.18 -8.29 29.49
CA GLY A 220 59.32 -7.43 28.34
C GLY A 220 60.06 -8.17 27.22
N PRO A 221 59.59 -8.07 25.97
CA PRO A 221 60.32 -8.65 24.85
C PRO A 221 61.75 -8.14 24.98
N ASP A 222 62.71 -9.06 25.11
CA ASP A 222 64.14 -8.76 25.10
C ASP A 222 64.33 -7.80 23.94
N THR A 223 64.50 -6.52 24.28
CA THR A 223 64.58 -5.43 23.32
C THR A 223 65.72 -5.82 22.39
N PRO A 224 65.46 -6.20 21.12
CA PRO A 224 66.55 -6.35 20.19
C PRO A 224 67.20 -4.98 20.11
N ASP A 225 68.51 -4.94 20.31
CA ASP A 225 69.31 -3.72 20.28
C ASP A 225 68.87 -2.81 19.12
N PRO A 226 68.75 -1.49 19.35
CA PRO A 226 68.40 -0.55 18.30
C PRO A 226 69.48 -0.56 17.23
N VAL A 227 69.33 -1.42 16.22
CA VAL A 227 70.06 -1.31 14.97
C VAL A 227 69.49 -0.08 14.27
N PHE A 228 70.23 1.03 14.40
CA PHE A 228 70.08 2.22 13.57
C PHE A 228 70.15 1.82 12.10
N LYS A 229 68.99 1.50 11.51
CA LYS A 229 68.84 1.44 10.06
C LYS A 229 68.70 2.86 9.56
N THR A 230 69.83 3.35 9.06
CA THR A 230 70.00 4.42 8.07
C THR A 230 68.73 4.69 7.27
N GLU A 231 68.28 5.93 7.36
CA GLU A 231 67.16 6.50 6.62
C GLU A 231 67.27 6.16 5.12
N ALA A 232 66.25 5.49 4.60
CA ALA A 232 66.03 5.41 3.17
C ALA A 232 65.44 6.75 2.69
N PRO A 233 65.94 7.33 1.59
CA PRO A 233 65.48 8.61 1.07
C PRO A 233 64.00 8.55 0.67
N LEU A 234 63.25 9.55 1.12
CA LEU A 234 61.86 9.79 0.77
C LEU A 234 61.65 9.78 -0.77
N PRO A 235 60.66 9.03 -1.29
CA PRO A 235 60.24 9.18 -2.68
C PRO A 235 59.64 10.57 -2.90
N LYS A 236 60.11 11.23 -3.97
CA LYS A 236 59.62 12.52 -4.43
C LYS A 236 58.10 12.49 -4.57
N ARG A 237 57.46 13.47 -3.93
CA ARG A 237 56.05 13.82 -4.07
C ARG A 237 55.81 14.25 -5.53
N GLU A 238 55.12 13.43 -6.31
CA GLU A 238 54.64 13.84 -7.63
C GLU A 238 53.47 14.82 -7.47
N ASP A 239 53.54 15.90 -8.23
CA ASP A 239 52.66 17.06 -8.21
C ASP A 239 51.32 16.69 -8.89
N PRO A 240 50.16 16.80 -8.22
CA PRO A 240 48.88 16.33 -8.76
C PRO A 240 48.24 17.29 -9.78
N ARG A 241 49.03 17.98 -10.61
CA ARG A 241 48.54 19.09 -11.47
C ARG A 241 48.36 18.75 -12.95
N ASP A 242 48.39 17.49 -13.36
CA ASP A 242 48.21 17.10 -14.76
C ASP A 242 47.15 16.01 -14.99
N ILE A 243 45.90 16.30 -14.61
CA ILE A 243 44.73 15.64 -15.22
C ILE A 243 43.85 16.72 -15.86
N ARG A 244 44.40 17.33 -16.92
CA ARG A 244 43.63 18.15 -17.86
C ARG A 244 43.17 17.29 -19.03
N LYS A 245 41.85 17.35 -19.25
CA LYS A 245 41.18 17.25 -20.56
C LYS A 245 41.15 15.88 -21.24
N ALA A 246 40.07 15.15 -21.00
CA ALA A 246 39.43 14.37 -22.04
C ALA A 246 38.00 14.88 -22.18
N SER A 247 37.75 15.63 -23.26
CA SER A 247 36.40 16.02 -23.68
C SER A 247 35.65 14.76 -24.12
N PRO A 248 34.41 14.52 -23.67
CA PRO A 248 33.58 13.47 -24.25
C PRO A 248 33.18 13.88 -25.67
N VAL A 249 33.54 13.02 -26.63
CA VAL A 249 33.09 13.06 -28.01
C VAL A 249 31.59 12.73 -28.02
N LEU A 250 30.76 13.69 -28.42
CA LEU A 250 29.34 13.48 -28.68
C LEU A 250 29.18 12.57 -29.92
N PRO A 251 28.33 11.54 -29.87
CA PRO A 251 27.93 10.77 -31.04
C PRO A 251 27.14 11.64 -32.05
N PRO A 252 27.25 11.37 -33.36
CA PRO A 252 26.52 12.10 -34.39
C PRO A 252 25.01 11.86 -34.29
N GLU A 253 24.25 12.95 -34.42
CA GLU A 253 22.79 12.98 -34.55
C GLU A 253 22.34 12.06 -35.69
N ALA A 254 21.42 11.16 -35.40
CA ALA A 254 20.70 10.38 -36.40
C ALA A 254 19.63 11.28 -37.06
N PRO A 255 19.37 11.11 -38.37
CA PRO A 255 18.45 11.97 -39.11
C PRO A 255 16.99 11.79 -38.67
N GLU A 256 16.31 12.92 -38.49
CA GLU A 256 14.86 13.04 -38.31
C GLU A 256 14.13 12.41 -39.50
N GLU A 257 13.41 11.31 -39.25
CA GLU A 257 12.43 10.75 -40.16
C GLU A 257 11.11 11.51 -39.98
N GLN A 258 10.85 12.42 -40.91
CA GLN A 258 9.58 13.15 -41.03
C GLN A 258 8.48 12.21 -41.52
N GLU A 259 7.71 11.63 -40.61
CA GLU A 259 6.42 11.00 -40.95
C GLU A 259 5.27 12.04 -40.95
N LYS A 260 4.94 12.40 -42.18
CA LYS A 260 3.68 12.88 -42.75
C LYS A 260 2.43 12.70 -41.86
N PRO A 261 1.66 13.76 -41.54
CA PRO A 261 0.38 13.62 -40.84
C PRO A 261 -0.69 13.05 -41.77
N GLU A 262 -1.24 11.91 -41.38
CA GLU A 262 -2.43 11.31 -41.99
C GLU A 262 -3.68 12.08 -41.54
N LYS A 263 -4.44 12.51 -42.54
CA LYS A 263 -5.63 13.35 -42.42
C LYS A 263 -6.81 12.49 -41.95
N ILE A 264 -7.10 12.50 -40.65
CA ILE A 264 -8.32 11.87 -40.12
C ILE A 264 -9.49 12.84 -40.31
N GLU A 265 -10.31 12.57 -41.32
CA GLU A 265 -11.65 13.13 -41.49
C GLU A 265 -12.66 12.35 -40.64
N ASN A 266 -13.56 13.10 -40.00
CA ASN A 266 -14.89 12.75 -39.44
C ASN A 266 -15.04 12.81 -37.91
N THR A 267 -15.17 14.04 -37.42
CA THR A 267 -15.91 14.34 -36.20
C THR A 267 -17.40 14.47 -36.55
N GLN A 268 -18.20 13.46 -36.19
CA GLN A 268 -19.65 13.65 -36.07
C GLN A 268 -19.93 14.44 -34.79
N VAL A 269 -20.36 15.69 -34.97
CA VAL A 269 -20.87 16.56 -33.92
C VAL A 269 -22.28 16.06 -33.57
N ILE A 270 -22.42 15.43 -32.40
CA ILE A 270 -23.73 15.15 -31.80
C ILE A 270 -24.05 16.35 -30.90
N ASP A 271 -24.94 17.22 -31.39
CA ASP A 271 -25.58 18.27 -30.60
C ASP A 271 -26.47 17.60 -29.53
N ILE A 272 -26.01 17.62 -28.28
CA ILE A 272 -26.84 17.26 -27.12
C ILE A 272 -27.22 18.55 -26.42
N THR A 273 -28.39 19.07 -26.77
CA THR A 273 -29.04 20.18 -26.08
C THR A 273 -29.61 19.68 -24.74
N PRO A 274 -29.14 20.15 -23.56
CA PRO A 274 -29.79 19.79 -22.31
C PRO A 274 -31.09 20.60 -22.16
N ALA A 275 -32.20 19.88 -22.01
CA ALA A 275 -33.49 20.44 -21.63
C ALA A 275 -33.40 21.05 -20.23
N VAL A 276 -33.40 22.38 -20.16
CA VAL A 276 -33.52 23.15 -18.93
C VAL A 276 -34.94 22.98 -18.37
N SER A 277 -35.10 22.08 -17.41
CA SER A 277 -36.32 21.97 -16.62
C SER A 277 -36.33 23.08 -15.56
N LYS A 278 -37.18 24.09 -15.77
CA LYS A 278 -37.41 25.19 -14.84
C LYS A 278 -38.25 24.70 -13.67
N GLU A 279 -37.61 24.29 -12.59
CA GLU A 279 -38.29 24.05 -11.32
C GLU A 279 -38.45 25.38 -10.57
N LYS A 280 -39.70 25.87 -10.49
CA LYS A 280 -40.12 27.01 -9.68
C LYS A 280 -39.84 26.70 -8.20
N ARG A 281 -38.79 27.28 -7.62
CA ARG A 281 -38.68 27.41 -6.17
C ARG A 281 -39.48 28.63 -5.70
N SER A 282 -40.56 28.35 -4.97
CA SER A 282 -41.29 29.33 -4.17
C SER A 282 -40.41 29.84 -3.01
N PRO A 283 -40.53 31.11 -2.59
CA PRO A 283 -39.83 31.62 -1.43
C PRO A 283 -40.55 31.16 -0.15
N VAL A 284 -39.88 30.36 0.67
CA VAL A 284 -40.34 30.04 2.03
C VAL A 284 -39.85 31.13 2.96
N LEU A 285 -40.81 31.86 3.53
CA LEU A 285 -40.62 32.80 4.64
C LEU A 285 -39.93 32.11 5.81
N ALA A 286 -38.99 32.83 6.43
CA ALA A 286 -38.45 32.52 7.75
C ALA A 286 -39.56 32.57 8.81
N PRO A 287 -39.63 31.60 9.74
CA PRO A 287 -40.27 31.81 11.02
C PRO A 287 -39.24 32.21 12.09
N ASP A 288 -39.61 33.24 12.85
CA ASP A 288 -39.07 33.58 14.15
C ASP A 288 -38.88 32.35 15.02
N ASN A 289 -37.71 32.25 15.64
CA ASN A 289 -37.34 31.18 16.54
C ASN A 289 -37.54 31.68 18.00
N PRO A 290 -38.64 31.34 18.69
CA PRO A 290 -38.76 31.61 20.11
C PRO A 290 -37.87 30.67 20.93
N GLU A 291 -37.45 31.16 22.09
CA GLU A 291 -36.59 30.48 23.08
C GLU A 291 -37.08 29.07 23.46
N PRO A 292 -36.17 28.14 23.77
CA PRO A 292 -36.52 26.78 24.14
C PRO A 292 -37.14 26.72 25.54
N GLU A 293 -38.45 26.51 25.61
CA GLU A 293 -39.12 26.03 26.82
C GLU A 293 -38.64 24.60 27.13
N THR A 294 -38.11 24.41 28.34
CA THR A 294 -37.75 23.10 28.90
C THR A 294 -38.98 22.18 28.97
N PRO A 295 -38.96 20.99 28.34
CA PRO A 295 -40.06 20.05 28.45
C PRO A 295 -40.10 19.38 29.84
N PRO A 296 -41.30 19.03 30.33
CA PRO A 296 -41.48 18.32 31.58
C PRO A 296 -40.92 16.91 31.50
N LYS A 297 -40.39 16.41 32.64
CA LYS A 297 -39.89 15.04 32.80
C LYS A 297 -41.02 14.04 32.51
N GLU A 298 -40.99 13.45 31.32
CA GLU A 298 -41.83 12.32 30.95
C GLU A 298 -41.22 11.04 31.52
N GLU A 299 -42.00 10.38 32.37
CA GLU A 299 -41.66 9.12 33.01
C GLU A 299 -41.72 8.00 31.95
N VAL A 300 -40.55 7.58 31.47
CA VAL A 300 -40.41 6.54 30.45
C VAL A 300 -40.90 5.20 31.01
N SER A 301 -42.13 4.85 30.68
CA SER A 301 -42.70 3.53 30.89
C SER A 301 -41.98 2.52 29.98
N LEU A 302 -41.30 1.55 30.58
CA LEU A 302 -40.58 0.49 29.88
C LEU A 302 -41.55 -0.33 29.01
N PRO A 303 -41.25 -0.53 27.70
CA PRO A 303 -42.06 -1.38 26.85
C PRO A 303 -41.99 -2.84 27.32
N LYS A 304 -43.18 -3.42 27.46
CA LYS A 304 -43.42 -4.83 27.81
C LYS A 304 -42.77 -5.74 26.75
N PRO A 305 -42.03 -6.80 27.12
CA PRO A 305 -41.37 -7.67 26.15
C PRO A 305 -42.39 -8.34 25.22
N ALA A 306 -42.18 -8.18 23.92
CA ALA A 306 -42.99 -8.80 22.88
C ALA A 306 -42.89 -10.33 22.97
N ARG A 307 -44.04 -10.98 22.83
CA ARG A 307 -44.21 -12.44 22.82
C ARG A 307 -43.49 -13.00 21.58
N PRO A 308 -42.69 -14.08 21.70
CA PRO A 308 -42.01 -14.66 20.54
C PRO A 308 -43.02 -15.15 19.51
N GLU A 309 -42.86 -14.72 18.27
CA GLU A 309 -43.63 -15.19 17.12
C GLU A 309 -43.32 -16.68 16.87
N PRO A 310 -44.33 -17.50 16.51
CA PRO A 310 -44.12 -18.90 16.19
C PRO A 310 -43.25 -19.03 14.93
N ALA A 311 -42.25 -19.91 15.02
CA ALA A 311 -41.33 -20.21 13.92
C ALA A 311 -42.10 -20.63 12.66
N VAL A 312 -41.94 -19.84 11.59
CA VAL A 312 -42.45 -20.17 10.25
C VAL A 312 -41.56 -21.26 9.68
N THR A 313 -42.08 -22.49 9.63
CA THR A 313 -41.41 -23.62 8.99
C THR A 313 -41.30 -23.35 7.48
N PRO A 314 -40.12 -23.44 6.87
CA PRO A 314 -39.98 -23.26 5.42
C PRO A 314 -40.75 -24.36 4.67
N PRO A 315 -41.35 -24.04 3.51
CA PRO A 315 -42.06 -25.01 2.69
C PRO A 315 -41.11 -26.11 2.20
N LEU A 316 -41.60 -27.35 2.24
CA LEU A 316 -40.90 -28.53 1.72
C LEU A 316 -40.58 -28.34 0.23
N PRO A 317 -39.38 -28.75 -0.23
CA PRO A 317 -39.05 -28.75 -1.64
C PRO A 317 -39.98 -29.72 -2.40
N PRO A 318 -40.35 -29.40 -3.66
CA PRO A 318 -41.18 -30.27 -4.47
C PRO A 318 -40.49 -31.62 -4.71
N PRO A 319 -41.25 -32.72 -4.77
CA PRO A 319 -40.71 -34.04 -5.11
C PRO A 319 -40.04 -33.98 -6.48
N GLY A 320 -38.79 -34.44 -6.55
CA GLY A 320 -38.04 -34.53 -7.79
C GLY A 320 -38.70 -35.48 -8.78
N PRO A 321 -38.44 -35.32 -10.09
CA PRO A 321 -39.03 -36.16 -11.14
C PRO A 321 -38.66 -37.63 -10.91
N GLU A 322 -39.68 -38.48 -10.78
CA GLU A 322 -39.54 -39.92 -10.74
C GLU A 322 -38.88 -40.39 -12.05
N GLY A 323 -37.67 -40.94 -11.91
CA GLY A 323 -36.95 -41.54 -13.02
C GLY A 323 -37.72 -42.72 -13.57
N ASP A 324 -38.18 -42.56 -14.80
CA ASP A 324 -38.77 -43.59 -15.64
C ASP A 324 -37.78 -44.75 -15.79
N LYS A 325 -38.05 -45.85 -15.08
CA LYS A 325 -37.29 -47.09 -15.19
C LYS A 325 -37.83 -47.82 -16.42
N GLY A 326 -37.12 -47.64 -17.54
CA GLY A 326 -37.33 -48.41 -18.75
C GLY A 326 -37.34 -49.92 -18.47
N PHE A 327 -38.37 -50.58 -18.98
CA PHE A 327 -38.47 -52.03 -19.06
C PHE A 327 -37.62 -52.53 -20.25
N GLU A 328 -37.00 -53.70 -20.04
CA GLU A 328 -36.25 -54.50 -21.03
C GLU A 328 -37.09 -54.90 -22.25
#